data_AF-A0A4Q3GY64-F1
#
_entry.id   AF-A0A4Q3GY64-F1
#
_cell.length_a   1.000
_cell.length_b   1.000
_cell.length_c   1.000
_cell.angle_alpha   90.00
_cell.angle_beta   90.00
_cell.angle_gamma   90.00
#
_symmetry.space_group_name_H-M   'P 1'
#
loop_
_entity.id
_entity.type
_entity.pdbx_description
1 polymer ?
#
loop_
_entity_poly.entity_id
_entity_poly.type
_entity_poly.pdbx_seq_one_letter_code
_entity_poly.pdbx_strand_id
1 'polypeptide(L)'
;NYTPKNDGFWSFLTGNHRISQRKLELEIGQDLENVPDIRYWFLDENGLRAISLIVTGPEIGIVNNVANELALQMRRIPLISNVNSETALDRPELRIQPRADLAARLGVSTEGLSETIRVATIGDVGPALAKFDAGDRQIPIRVQFDERARTDLQMLEQLRVPFGGGRGNIPLSVVADIKLDQGPTSINRYDRERQATVAADLVGTAALGDAMIKINELPVMKSLPKGVRVGQSGDAESLNELSDGFATAISAGLMMVYAVLVLLFGTFLQPITILFSLPLSIGGAILALFIFGMQLTTPVWIGILMLMGIVTKNAIMLVDFAIESIHAGMKREDAIIDAGMKRARPITMTTIAMAGGMLPSALAF
;
A
#
# COMPACT_ATOMS: atom_id res chain seq x y z
N ASN A 1 -48.79 -0.34 -14.37
CA ASN A 1 -47.86 -1.17 -15.17
C ASN A 1 -46.69 -0.33 -15.67
N TYR A 2 -45.79 0.06 -14.75
CA TYR A 2 -44.51 0.67 -15.12
C TYR A 2 -43.43 -0.12 -14.38
N THR A 3 -42.93 -1.14 -15.04
CA THR A 3 -41.74 -1.90 -14.65
C THR A 3 -40.51 -1.13 -15.12
N PRO A 4 -39.54 -0.81 -14.26
CA PRO A 4 -38.28 -0.25 -14.71
C PRO A 4 -37.47 -1.37 -15.39
N LYS A 5 -37.02 -1.11 -16.62
CA LYS A 5 -36.10 -1.96 -17.36
C LYS A 5 -34.77 -2.08 -16.59
N ASN A 6 -34.48 -3.28 -16.12
CA ASN A 6 -33.28 -3.63 -15.40
C ASN A 6 -32.23 -4.24 -16.35
N ASP A 7 -32.01 -3.60 -17.51
CA ASP A 7 -31.28 -4.18 -18.64
C ASP A 7 -29.76 -3.90 -18.60
N GLY A 8 -29.28 -3.05 -17.69
CA GLY A 8 -27.86 -2.72 -17.56
C GLY A 8 -27.04 -3.71 -16.72
N PHE A 9 -27.59 -4.14 -15.57
CA PHE A 9 -26.81 -4.90 -14.59
C PHE A 9 -26.64 -6.39 -14.95
N TRP A 10 -27.64 -6.99 -15.63
CA TRP A 10 -27.60 -8.41 -15.97
C TRP A 10 -26.90 -8.71 -17.31
N SER A 11 -26.78 -7.72 -18.20
CA SER A 11 -25.97 -7.86 -19.43
C SER A 11 -24.45 -7.82 -19.14
N PHE A 12 -24.05 -7.26 -17.99
CA PHE A 12 -22.67 -7.19 -17.51
C PHE A 12 -22.09 -8.56 -17.14
N LEU A 13 -22.92 -9.50 -16.66
CA LEU A 13 -22.49 -10.84 -16.24
C LEU A 13 -22.44 -11.87 -17.38
N THR A 14 -22.91 -11.52 -18.59
CA THR A 14 -23.07 -12.48 -19.71
C THR A 14 -22.26 -12.11 -20.97
N GLY A 15 -21.42 -11.06 -20.91
CA GLY A 15 -20.61 -10.60 -22.05
C GLY A 15 -19.20 -11.18 -22.09
N ASN A 16 -18.86 -11.82 -23.22
CA ASN A 16 -17.51 -12.12 -23.73
C ASN A 16 -16.33 -11.47 -22.97
N HIS A 17 -15.45 -12.29 -22.39
CA HIS A 17 -14.15 -11.92 -21.79
C HIS A 17 -13.16 -11.32 -22.82
N ARG A 18 -13.43 -10.12 -23.37
CA ARG A 18 -12.55 -9.45 -24.34
C ARG A 18 -11.97 -8.12 -23.86
N ILE A 19 -12.34 -7.67 -22.67
CA ILE A 19 -11.88 -6.40 -22.11
C ILE A 19 -10.97 -6.72 -20.92
N SER A 20 -9.71 -6.28 -20.99
CA SER A 20 -8.78 -6.38 -19.86
C SER A 20 -9.32 -5.56 -18.68
N GLN A 21 -9.12 -6.03 -17.46
CA GLN A 21 -9.49 -5.30 -16.23
C GLN A 21 -9.07 -3.82 -16.29
N ARG A 22 -7.83 -3.53 -16.71
CA ARG A 22 -7.32 -2.16 -16.83
C ARG A 22 -8.10 -1.29 -17.83
N LYS A 23 -8.60 -1.89 -18.91
CA LYS A 23 -9.41 -1.17 -19.90
C LYS A 23 -10.80 -0.85 -19.34
N LEU A 24 -11.35 -1.78 -18.55
CA LEU A 24 -12.61 -1.57 -17.84
C LEU A 24 -12.47 -0.47 -16.77
N GLU A 25 -11.39 -0.48 -15.99
CA GLU A 25 -11.09 0.56 -15.00
C GLU A 25 -10.99 1.95 -15.65
N LEU A 26 -10.36 2.04 -16.83
CA LEU A 26 -10.26 3.29 -17.57
C LEU A 26 -11.62 3.79 -18.09
N GLU A 27 -12.47 2.89 -18.58
CA GLU A 27 -13.83 3.21 -19.05
C GLU A 27 -14.72 3.68 -17.88
N ILE A 28 -14.72 2.93 -16.76
CA ILE A 28 -15.42 3.32 -15.53
C ILE A 28 -14.91 4.66 -15.01
N GLY A 29 -13.59 4.89 -15.07
CA GLY A 29 -12.99 6.17 -14.66
C GLY A 29 -13.55 7.34 -15.46
N GLN A 30 -13.62 7.23 -16.78
CA GLN A 30 -14.18 8.27 -17.66
C GLN A 30 -15.66 8.56 -17.37
N ASP A 31 -16.46 7.54 -17.07
CA ASP A 31 -17.87 7.72 -16.71
C ASP A 31 -18.02 8.43 -15.35
N LEU A 32 -17.19 8.08 -14.37
CA LEU A 32 -17.22 8.66 -13.02
C LEU A 32 -16.67 10.08 -12.97
N GLU A 33 -15.74 10.46 -13.86
CA GLU A 33 -15.21 11.83 -13.97
C GLU A 33 -16.32 12.86 -14.25
N ASN A 34 -17.43 12.46 -14.87
CA ASN A 34 -18.55 13.34 -15.19
C ASN A 34 -19.47 13.61 -13.98
N VAL A 35 -19.31 12.89 -12.87
CA VAL A 35 -20.15 13.07 -11.69
C VAL A 35 -19.48 14.07 -10.74
N PRO A 36 -20.10 15.24 -10.49
CA PRO A 36 -19.54 16.22 -9.57
C PRO A 36 -19.42 15.64 -8.15
N ASP A 37 -18.35 16.05 -7.46
CA ASP A 37 -18.01 15.66 -6.08
C ASP A 37 -17.74 14.16 -5.83
N ILE A 38 -17.76 13.30 -6.86
CA ILE A 38 -17.32 11.91 -6.70
C ILE A 38 -15.80 11.84 -6.60
N ARG A 39 -15.33 11.02 -5.65
CA ARG A 39 -13.95 10.54 -5.57
C ARG A 39 -13.98 9.03 -5.69
N TYR A 40 -13.21 8.51 -6.64
CA TYR A 40 -13.05 7.08 -6.85
C TYR A 40 -11.57 6.73 -6.94
N TRP A 41 -11.28 5.46 -6.72
CA TRP A 41 -9.96 4.87 -6.89
C TRP A 41 -10.15 3.38 -7.12
N PHE A 42 -9.16 2.78 -7.76
CA PHE A 42 -9.11 1.33 -7.93
C PHE A 42 -8.18 0.72 -6.89
N LEU A 43 -8.54 -0.48 -6.45
CA LEU A 43 -7.73 -1.25 -5.51
C LEU A 43 -7.17 -2.46 -6.24
N ASP A 44 -5.95 -2.83 -5.88
CA ASP A 44 -5.31 -4.05 -6.35
C ASP A 44 -5.91 -5.29 -5.63
N GLU A 45 -5.35 -6.47 -5.93
CA GLU A 45 -5.76 -7.73 -5.31
C GLU A 45 -5.55 -7.75 -3.78
N ASN A 46 -4.65 -6.91 -3.26
CA ASN A 46 -4.36 -6.77 -1.83
C ASN A 46 -5.24 -5.71 -1.14
N GLY A 47 -6.17 -5.06 -1.87
CA GLY A 47 -7.02 -4.01 -1.34
C GLY A 47 -6.29 -2.68 -1.10
N LEU A 48 -5.14 -2.47 -1.74
CA LEU A 48 -4.32 -1.28 -1.67
C LEU A 48 -4.38 -0.51 -2.98
N ARG A 49 -4.06 0.79 -2.92
CA ARG A 49 -3.84 1.59 -4.13
C ARG A 49 -2.40 1.39 -4.60
N ALA A 50 -2.21 1.41 -5.92
CA ALA A 50 -0.91 1.18 -6.54
C ALA A 50 0.21 2.08 -6.00
N ILE A 51 -0.11 3.34 -5.69
CA ILE A 51 0.82 4.29 -5.06
C ILE A 51 0.20 4.77 -3.74
N SER A 52 0.94 4.57 -2.65
CA SER A 52 0.61 5.09 -1.33
C SER A 52 1.86 5.69 -0.68
N LEU A 53 1.81 6.97 -0.34
CA LEU A 53 2.88 7.71 0.31
C LEU A 53 2.39 8.20 1.66
N ILE A 54 3.22 8.03 2.67
CA ILE A 54 2.94 8.40 4.05
C ILE A 54 3.75 9.64 4.38
N VAL A 55 3.08 10.78 4.61
CA VAL A 55 3.71 11.99 5.13
C VAL A 55 3.57 11.99 6.65
N THR A 56 4.68 11.92 7.37
CA THR A 56 4.71 11.93 8.84
C THR A 56 5.39 13.16 9.40
N GLY A 57 4.96 13.59 10.59
CA GLY A 57 5.61 14.68 11.31
C GLY A 57 4.98 14.99 12.67
N PRO A 58 5.60 15.90 13.44
CA PRO A 58 5.13 16.26 14.79
C PRO A 58 3.86 17.14 14.75
N GLU A 59 3.75 18.01 13.75
CA GLU A 59 2.66 18.99 13.64
C GLU A 59 1.76 18.68 12.44
N ILE A 60 0.47 18.45 12.71
CA ILE A 60 -0.49 18.04 11.67
C ILE A 60 -0.70 19.11 10.59
N GLY A 61 -0.64 20.40 10.95
CA GLY A 61 -0.82 21.48 9.99
C GLY A 61 0.25 21.47 8.90
N ILE A 62 1.52 21.28 9.29
CA ILE A 62 2.65 21.17 8.36
C ILE A 62 2.52 19.89 7.53
N VAL A 63 2.21 18.75 8.16
CA VAL A 63 2.02 17.46 7.48
C VAL A 63 0.92 17.57 6.41
N ASN A 64 -0.21 18.17 6.73
CA ASN A 64 -1.32 18.38 5.80
C ASN A 64 -0.94 19.29 4.63
N ASN A 65 -0.21 20.38 4.90
CA ASN A 65 0.25 21.30 3.85
C ASN A 65 1.21 20.59 2.89
N VAL A 66 2.17 19.83 3.41
CA VAL A 66 3.11 19.05 2.59
C VAL A 66 2.38 17.96 1.80
N ALA A 67 1.44 17.24 2.41
CA ALA A 67 0.65 16.21 1.73
C ALA A 67 -0.20 16.78 0.59
N ASN A 68 -0.84 17.94 0.82
CA ASN A 68 -1.61 18.63 -0.22
C ASN A 68 -0.71 19.17 -1.34
N GLU A 69 0.45 19.73 -1.01
CA GLU A 69 1.42 20.20 -2.01
C GLU A 69 1.97 19.03 -2.83
N LEU A 70 2.31 17.91 -2.18
CA LEU A 70 2.72 16.68 -2.83
C LEU A 70 1.64 16.16 -3.77
N ALA A 71 0.39 16.10 -3.32
CA ALA A 71 -0.73 15.70 -4.17
C ALA A 71 -0.88 16.63 -5.40
N LEU A 72 -0.75 17.95 -5.24
CA LEU A 72 -0.82 18.91 -6.34
C LEU A 72 0.31 18.74 -7.35
N GLN A 73 1.52 18.46 -6.89
CA GLN A 73 2.67 18.21 -7.76
C GLN A 73 2.56 16.85 -8.47
N MET A 74 2.12 15.81 -7.77
CA MET A 74 1.88 14.47 -8.33
C MET A 74 0.84 14.46 -9.44
N ARG A 75 -0.21 15.30 -9.36
CA ARG A 75 -1.23 15.44 -10.42
C ARG A 75 -0.65 15.89 -11.78
N ARG A 76 0.55 16.47 -11.79
CA ARG A 76 1.22 16.90 -13.03
C ARG A 76 2.00 15.77 -13.71
N ILE A 77 2.15 14.62 -13.04
CA ILE A 77 2.90 13.48 -13.56
C ILE A 77 1.96 12.67 -14.47
N PRO A 78 2.26 12.52 -15.77
CA PRO A 78 1.36 11.84 -16.72
C PRO A 78 1.21 10.33 -16.49
N LEU A 79 2.08 9.73 -15.67
CA LEU A 79 2.03 8.31 -15.31
C LEU A 79 1.03 8.02 -14.18
N ILE A 80 0.45 9.06 -13.57
CA ILE A 80 -0.33 8.97 -12.33
C ILE A 80 -1.69 9.66 -12.52
N SER A 81 -2.74 9.06 -11.97
CA SER A 81 -4.11 9.60 -11.96
C SER A 81 -4.75 9.49 -10.58
N ASN A 82 -5.92 10.11 -10.40
CA ASN A 82 -6.71 10.05 -9.17
C ASN A 82 -5.94 10.38 -7.87
N VAL A 83 -5.02 11.35 -7.94
CA VAL A 83 -4.21 11.71 -6.78
C VAL A 83 -5.08 12.38 -5.71
N ASN A 84 -5.10 11.76 -4.53
CA ASN A 84 -5.84 12.21 -3.37
C ASN A 84 -4.92 12.31 -2.15
N SER A 85 -5.10 13.37 -1.37
CA SER A 85 -4.52 13.50 -0.03
C SER A 85 -5.61 13.16 0.98
N GLU A 86 -5.47 12.01 1.63
CA GLU A 86 -6.28 11.59 2.77
C GLU A 86 -5.81 12.31 4.02
N THR A 87 -6.14 13.59 4.04
CA THR A 87 -6.01 14.43 5.21
C THR A 87 -7.31 14.40 5.99
N ALA A 88 -7.23 14.26 7.32
CA ALA A 88 -8.40 14.44 8.17
C ALA A 88 -8.92 15.88 7.97
N LEU A 89 -10.12 15.99 7.38
CA LEU A 89 -10.80 17.27 7.28
C LEU A 89 -11.29 17.66 8.67
N ASP A 90 -11.06 18.92 9.02
CA ASP A 90 -11.67 19.46 10.22
C ASP A 90 -13.18 19.51 10.01
N ARG A 91 -13.92 18.91 10.94
CA ARG A 91 -15.38 19.01 10.96
C ARG A 91 -15.81 19.96 12.07
N PRO A 92 -16.91 20.72 11.84
CA PRO A 92 -17.54 21.45 12.91
C PRO A 92 -17.87 20.50 14.07
N GLU A 93 -17.42 20.85 15.26
CA GLU A 93 -17.70 20.13 16.50
C GLU A 93 -18.26 21.10 17.54
N LEU A 94 -19.06 20.56 18.46
CA LEU A 94 -19.52 21.29 19.62
C LEU A 94 -18.53 21.06 20.76
N ARG A 95 -17.74 22.08 21.13
CA ARG A 95 -16.81 21.99 22.25
C ARG A 95 -17.45 22.52 23.52
N ILE A 96 -17.69 21.64 24.47
CA ILE A 96 -18.19 21.97 25.80
C ILE A 96 -17.02 21.92 26.78
N GLN A 97 -16.61 23.08 27.29
CA GLN A 97 -15.46 23.20 28.20
C GLN A 97 -15.96 23.50 29.62
N PRO A 98 -15.86 22.55 30.57
CA PRO A 98 -16.29 22.76 31.94
C PRO A 98 -15.47 23.85 32.63
N ARG A 99 -16.16 24.74 33.36
CA ARG A 99 -15.54 25.71 34.25
C ARG A 99 -15.29 25.03 35.61
N ALA A 100 -14.14 24.35 35.72
CA ALA A 100 -13.82 23.48 36.86
C ALA A 100 -14.00 24.17 38.22
N ASP A 101 -13.56 25.42 38.36
CA ASP A 101 -13.66 26.17 39.62
C ASP A 101 -15.11 26.45 40.04
N LEU A 102 -15.97 26.82 39.08
CA LEU A 102 -17.39 27.09 39.31
C LEU A 102 -18.15 25.79 39.58
N ALA A 103 -17.89 24.75 38.79
CA ALA A 103 -18.49 23.44 38.97
C ALA A 103 -18.18 22.88 40.38
N ALA A 104 -16.94 23.01 40.85
CA ALA A 104 -16.54 22.59 42.19
C ALA A 104 -17.24 23.38 43.30
N ARG A 105 -17.32 24.71 43.18
CA ARG A 105 -18.02 25.59 44.15
C ARG A 105 -19.52 25.29 44.25
N LEU A 106 -20.14 24.93 43.12
CA LEU A 106 -21.56 24.61 43.02
C LEU A 106 -21.85 23.14 43.33
N GLY A 107 -20.83 22.31 43.56
CA GLY A 107 -20.99 20.89 43.85
C GLY A 107 -21.52 20.09 42.67
N VAL A 108 -21.19 20.48 41.43
CA VAL A 108 -21.50 19.72 40.22
C VAL A 108 -20.38 18.69 40.00
N SER A 109 -20.76 17.41 39.91
CA SER A 109 -19.81 16.34 39.61
C SER A 109 -19.49 16.29 38.11
N THR A 110 -18.26 15.92 37.77
CA THR A 110 -17.85 15.67 36.37
C THR A 110 -18.67 14.57 35.73
N GLU A 111 -19.07 13.56 36.51
CA GLU A 111 -19.94 12.47 36.08
C GLU A 111 -21.34 12.96 35.70
N GLY A 112 -22.01 13.72 36.58
CA GLY A 112 -23.35 14.23 36.30
C GLY A 112 -23.37 15.24 35.15
N LEU A 113 -22.32 16.05 35.02
CA LEU A 113 -22.12 16.94 33.87
C LEU A 113 -21.97 16.13 32.57
N SER A 114 -21.10 15.12 32.56
CA SER A 114 -20.83 14.28 31.38
C SER A 114 -22.05 13.45 30.98
N GLU A 115 -22.82 12.96 31.95
CA GLU A 115 -24.07 12.23 31.70
C GLU A 115 -25.14 13.13 31.09
N THR A 116 -25.37 14.31 31.67
CA THR A 116 -26.33 15.29 31.14
C THR A 116 -26.01 15.65 29.68
N ILE A 117 -24.73 15.95 29.39
CA ILE A 117 -24.27 16.28 28.04
C ILE A 117 -24.43 15.10 27.08
N ARG A 118 -24.05 13.89 27.51
CA ARG A 118 -24.12 12.67 26.68
C ARG A 118 -25.56 12.33 26.29
N VAL A 119 -26.47 12.33 27.25
CA VAL A 119 -27.90 12.04 27.01
C VAL A 119 -28.53 13.13 26.13
N ALA A 120 -28.15 14.39 26.32
CA ALA A 120 -28.66 15.49 25.50
C ALA A 120 -28.15 15.49 24.06
N THR A 121 -26.96 14.93 23.78
CA THR A 121 -26.33 14.97 22.45
C THR A 121 -26.48 13.64 21.69
N ILE A 122 -25.77 12.61 22.15
CA ILE A 122 -25.69 11.29 21.50
C ILE A 122 -26.89 10.42 21.91
N GLY A 123 -27.52 10.74 23.04
CA GLY A 123 -28.53 9.90 23.69
C GLY A 123 -27.87 8.99 24.73
N ASP A 124 -28.69 8.33 25.53
CA ASP A 124 -28.19 7.41 26.54
C ASP A 124 -27.58 6.16 25.87
N VAL A 125 -26.32 5.89 26.19
CA VAL A 125 -25.48 4.83 25.58
C VAL A 125 -24.75 3.99 26.64
N GLY A 126 -25.22 4.01 27.89
CA GLY A 126 -24.64 3.23 28.98
C GLY A 126 -24.77 1.71 28.80
N PRO A 127 -23.85 0.90 29.34
CA PRO A 127 -23.98 -0.56 29.34
C PRO A 127 -25.19 -1.04 30.17
N ALA A 128 -25.68 -0.20 31.08
CA ALA A 128 -26.81 -0.46 31.97
C ALA A 128 -28.17 0.07 31.46
N LEU A 129 -28.29 0.37 30.16
CA LEU A 129 -29.58 0.75 29.57
C LEU A 129 -30.65 -0.31 29.85
N ALA A 130 -31.88 0.15 30.08
CA ALA A 130 -33.03 -0.74 30.12
C ALA A 130 -33.13 -1.48 28.76
N LYS A 131 -33.27 -2.80 28.80
CA LYS A 131 -33.39 -3.62 27.59
C LYS A 131 -34.79 -4.21 27.52
N PHE A 132 -35.40 -4.08 26.37
CA PHE A 132 -36.62 -4.80 26.03
C PHE A 132 -36.27 -6.19 25.54
N ASP A 133 -36.90 -7.21 26.13
CA ASP A 133 -36.73 -8.59 25.71
C ASP A 133 -37.70 -8.91 24.57
N ALA A 134 -37.15 -9.15 23.37
CA ALA A 134 -37.90 -9.56 22.18
C ALA A 134 -37.80 -11.08 21.94
N GLY A 135 -37.48 -11.87 22.96
CA GLY A 135 -37.42 -13.32 22.93
C GLY A 135 -36.08 -13.87 22.43
N ASP A 136 -35.74 -13.60 21.16
CA ASP A 136 -34.49 -14.05 20.55
C ASP A 136 -33.34 -13.03 20.69
N ARG A 137 -33.65 -11.80 21.07
CA ARG A 137 -32.68 -10.72 21.26
C ARG A 137 -33.14 -9.70 22.29
N GLN A 138 -32.16 -9.05 22.92
CA GLN A 138 -32.39 -7.90 23.79
C GLN A 138 -32.17 -6.60 23.02
N ILE A 139 -33.14 -5.69 23.08
CA ILE A 139 -33.11 -4.40 22.39
C ILE A 139 -32.93 -3.29 23.43
N PRO A 140 -31.83 -2.50 23.38
CA PRO A 140 -31.63 -1.41 24.32
C PRO A 140 -32.63 -0.27 24.05
N ILE A 141 -33.32 0.19 25.10
CA ILE A 141 -34.19 1.36 25.07
C ILE A 141 -33.32 2.57 25.35
N ARG A 142 -33.22 3.50 24.39
CA ARG A 142 -32.41 4.72 24.53
C ARG A 142 -33.29 5.94 24.74
N VAL A 143 -32.98 6.73 25.76
CA VAL A 143 -33.54 8.06 25.94
C VAL A 143 -32.68 9.05 25.17
N GLN A 144 -33.29 9.84 24.30
CA GLN A 144 -32.62 10.87 23.53
C GLN A 144 -33.54 12.10 23.38
N PHE A 145 -32.93 13.26 23.24
CA PHE A 145 -33.65 14.49 22.92
C PHE A 145 -34.17 14.45 21.48
N ASP A 146 -35.25 15.21 21.21
CA ASP A 146 -35.72 15.47 19.86
C ASP A 146 -34.56 16.04 19.02
N GLU A 147 -34.44 15.59 17.77
CA GLU A 147 -33.40 16.00 16.85
C GLU A 147 -33.32 17.53 16.70
N ARG A 148 -34.45 18.23 16.70
CA ARG A 148 -34.47 19.71 16.64
C ARG A 148 -33.86 20.37 17.87
N ALA A 149 -34.06 19.78 19.05
CA ALA A 149 -33.52 20.29 20.30
C ALA A 149 -32.00 20.05 20.42
N ARG A 150 -31.46 19.06 19.69
CA ARG A 150 -30.02 18.75 19.66
C ARG A 150 -29.22 19.69 18.75
N THR A 151 -29.87 20.26 17.75
CA THR A 151 -29.26 21.23 16.84
C THR A 151 -29.33 22.67 17.34
N ASP A 152 -30.11 22.94 18.39
CA ASP A 152 -30.29 24.28 18.95
C ASP A 152 -29.30 24.53 20.10
N LEU A 153 -28.29 25.38 19.83
CA LEU A 153 -27.28 25.77 20.80
C LEU A 153 -27.87 26.41 22.05
N GLN A 154 -28.94 27.21 21.91
CA GLN A 154 -29.57 27.90 23.06
C GLN A 154 -30.26 26.90 23.98
N MET A 155 -30.85 25.83 23.43
CA MET A 155 -31.41 24.76 24.25
C MET A 155 -30.32 24.00 25.00
N LEU A 156 -29.16 23.74 24.35
CA LEU A 156 -28.03 23.08 24.99
C LEU A 156 -27.46 23.93 26.14
N GLU A 157 -27.38 25.25 25.99
CA GLU A 157 -26.95 26.16 27.07
C GLU A 157 -27.88 26.15 28.28
N GLN A 158 -29.18 25.94 28.07
CA GLN A 158 -30.19 25.89 29.11
C GLN A 158 -30.38 24.51 29.74
N LEU A 159 -29.60 23.50 29.29
CA LEU A 159 -29.66 22.16 29.85
C LEU A 159 -29.45 22.15 31.36
N ARG A 160 -30.31 21.42 32.05
CA ARG A 160 -30.34 21.37 33.51
C ARG A 160 -29.39 20.28 34.00
N VAL A 161 -28.27 20.68 34.58
CA VAL A 161 -27.29 19.78 35.20
C VAL A 161 -27.58 19.66 36.70
N PRO A 162 -27.66 18.45 37.26
CA PRO A 162 -27.86 18.27 38.70
C PRO A 162 -26.64 18.71 39.51
N PHE A 163 -26.85 19.34 40.65
CA PHE A 163 -25.78 19.76 41.56
C PHE A 163 -26.03 19.31 43.01
N GLY A 164 -24.96 19.25 43.81
CA GLY A 164 -25.01 18.98 45.25
C GLY A 164 -25.57 17.61 45.61
N GLY A 165 -25.44 16.61 44.74
CA GLY A 165 -26.00 15.27 44.94
C GLY A 165 -27.52 15.19 44.75
N GLY A 166 -28.09 16.00 43.86
CA GLY A 166 -29.52 16.01 43.54
C GLY A 166 -30.34 17.05 44.30
N ARG A 167 -29.68 18.06 44.91
CA ARG A 167 -30.34 19.14 45.66
C ARG A 167 -31.02 20.18 44.75
N GLY A 168 -30.68 20.19 43.47
CA GLY A 168 -31.28 21.08 42.48
C GLY A 168 -30.57 20.96 41.14
N ASN A 169 -31.02 21.78 40.20
CA ASN A 169 -30.51 21.80 38.83
C ASN A 169 -30.02 23.20 38.46
N ILE A 170 -28.87 23.27 37.80
CA ILE A 170 -28.29 24.51 37.30
C ILE A 170 -28.15 24.46 35.77
N PRO A 171 -28.37 25.57 35.04
CA PRO A 171 -28.12 25.59 33.60
C PRO A 171 -26.66 25.27 33.25
N LEU A 172 -26.46 24.56 32.14
CA LEU A 172 -25.15 24.16 31.65
C LEU A 172 -24.25 25.37 31.37
N SER A 173 -24.83 26.46 30.85
CA SER A 173 -24.12 27.72 30.58
C SER A 173 -23.45 28.37 31.80
N VAL A 174 -23.88 28.03 33.03
CA VAL A 174 -23.24 28.56 34.25
C VAL A 174 -21.95 27.80 34.56
N VAL A 175 -21.90 26.50 34.24
CA VAL A 175 -20.85 25.56 34.66
C VAL A 175 -19.96 25.08 33.52
N ALA A 176 -20.31 25.37 32.26
CA ALA A 176 -19.51 25.07 31.09
C ALA A 176 -19.69 26.12 29.98
N ASP A 177 -18.63 26.36 29.23
CA ASP A 177 -18.65 27.16 28.01
C ASP A 177 -18.94 26.27 26.81
N ILE A 178 -19.94 26.62 26.00
CA ILE A 178 -20.32 25.88 24.81
C ILE A 178 -19.96 26.74 23.60
N LYS A 179 -19.14 26.21 22.70
CA LYS A 179 -18.76 26.89 21.47
C LYS A 179 -18.76 25.92 20.29
N LEU A 180 -19.13 26.42 19.12
CA LEU A 180 -18.81 25.76 17.86
C LEU A 180 -17.33 25.97 17.58
N ASP A 181 -16.63 24.86 17.42
CA ASP A 181 -15.21 24.83 17.08
C ASP A 181 -15.02 23.88 15.89
N GLN A 182 -13.79 23.74 15.42
CA GLN A 182 -13.45 22.75 14.41
C GLN A 182 -12.39 21.81 14.95
N GLY A 183 -12.56 20.52 14.67
CA GLY A 183 -11.66 19.48 15.15
C GLY A 183 -11.43 18.39 14.10
N PRO A 184 -10.31 17.66 14.19
CA PRO A 184 -10.00 16.60 13.25
C PRO A 184 -10.97 15.43 13.45
N THR A 185 -11.54 14.91 12.35
CA THR A 185 -12.44 13.73 12.41
C THR A 185 -11.75 12.45 12.84
N SER A 186 -10.46 12.34 12.55
CA SER A 186 -9.62 11.19 12.85
C SER A 186 -8.19 11.67 13.04
N ILE A 187 -7.44 10.95 13.88
CA ILE A 187 -6.01 11.20 14.06
C ILE A 187 -5.27 9.94 13.66
N ASN A 188 -4.83 9.91 12.41
CA ASN A 188 -4.03 8.82 11.86
C ASN A 188 -2.58 8.98 12.31
N ARG A 189 -1.96 7.84 12.63
CA ARG A 189 -0.56 7.79 13.05
C ARG A 189 0.16 6.63 12.38
N TYR A 190 1.38 6.90 11.97
CA TYR A 190 2.36 5.91 11.54
C TYR A 190 3.55 5.99 12.48
N ASP A 191 4.02 4.87 13.02
CA ASP A 191 5.16 4.83 13.95
C ASP A 191 5.08 5.86 15.08
N ARG A 192 3.88 6.06 15.63
CA ARG A 192 3.53 7.01 16.71
C ARG A 192 3.59 8.49 16.33
N GLU A 193 3.93 8.84 15.10
CA GLU A 193 3.88 10.20 14.58
C GLU A 193 2.57 10.47 13.85
N ARG A 194 2.13 11.73 13.75
CA ARG A 194 0.93 12.06 12.99
C ARG A 194 1.19 11.88 11.50
N GLN A 195 0.20 11.37 10.79
CA GLN A 195 0.31 11.04 9.37
C GLN A 195 -0.79 11.70 8.54
N ALA A 196 -0.45 12.05 7.30
CA ALA A 196 -1.37 12.16 6.18
C ALA A 196 -0.95 11.19 5.06
N THR A 197 -1.91 10.56 4.39
CA THR A 197 -1.62 9.64 3.28
C THR A 197 -1.88 10.34 1.96
N VAL A 198 -0.92 10.27 1.03
CA VAL A 198 -1.10 10.70 -0.35
C VAL A 198 -1.10 9.47 -1.23
N ALA A 199 -2.24 9.18 -1.84
CA ALA A 199 -2.43 7.98 -2.65
C ALA A 199 -2.82 8.33 -4.08
N ALA A 200 -2.41 7.47 -5.02
CA ALA A 200 -2.65 7.67 -6.43
C ALA A 200 -2.72 6.35 -7.22
N ASP A 201 -3.32 6.41 -8.40
CA ASP A 201 -3.46 5.28 -9.31
C ASP A 201 -2.46 5.40 -10.47
N LEU A 202 -1.94 4.27 -10.95
CA LEU A 202 -1.07 4.23 -12.13
C LEU A 202 -1.92 4.28 -13.41
N VAL A 203 -1.50 5.10 -14.37
CA VAL A 203 -2.19 5.23 -15.66
C VAL A 203 -1.75 4.12 -16.62
N GLY A 204 -2.71 3.35 -17.12
CA GLY A 204 -2.50 2.37 -18.17
C GLY A 204 -1.49 1.27 -17.78
N THR A 205 -0.36 1.20 -18.47
CA THR A 205 0.72 0.22 -18.25
C THR A 205 1.96 0.82 -17.59
N ALA A 206 1.84 2.00 -16.98
CA ALA A 206 2.96 2.64 -16.29
C ALA A 206 3.55 1.73 -15.21
N ALA A 207 4.88 1.73 -15.07
CA ALA A 207 5.55 0.98 -14.03
C ALA A 207 5.54 1.76 -12.71
N LEU A 208 5.30 1.05 -11.61
CA LEU A 208 5.35 1.63 -10.26
C LEU A 208 6.72 2.27 -10.00
N GLY A 209 7.81 1.58 -10.36
CA GLY A 209 9.16 2.11 -10.21
C GLY A 209 9.39 3.44 -10.94
N ASP A 210 8.95 3.55 -12.20
CA ASP A 210 9.10 4.78 -12.99
C ASP A 210 8.29 5.93 -12.41
N ALA A 211 7.07 5.66 -11.92
CA ALA A 211 6.25 6.64 -11.23
C ALA A 211 6.93 7.11 -9.94
N MET A 212 7.48 6.18 -9.15
CA MET A 212 8.19 6.49 -7.90
C MET A 212 9.45 7.33 -8.13
N ILE A 213 10.22 7.07 -9.19
CA ILE A 213 11.38 7.89 -9.55
C ILE A 213 10.93 9.34 -9.82
N LYS A 214 9.89 9.54 -10.63
CA LYS A 214 9.36 10.89 -10.92
C LYS A 214 8.78 11.58 -9.69
N ILE A 215 8.14 10.83 -8.78
CA ILE A 215 7.66 11.36 -7.50
C ILE A 215 8.83 11.85 -6.65
N ASN A 216 9.89 11.05 -6.53
CA ASN A 216 11.07 11.39 -5.73
C ASN A 216 11.83 12.60 -6.30
N GLU A 217 11.69 12.88 -7.60
CA GLU A 217 12.27 14.06 -8.24
C GLU A 217 11.50 15.37 -7.99
N LEU A 218 10.28 15.29 -7.44
CA LEU A 218 9.42 16.45 -7.19
C LEU A 218 10.08 17.46 -6.24
N PRO A 219 9.89 18.78 -6.47
CA PRO A 219 10.44 19.82 -5.61
C PRO A 219 10.12 19.62 -4.12
N VAL A 220 8.88 19.26 -3.78
CA VAL A 220 8.45 19.07 -2.38
C VAL A 220 9.25 17.95 -1.69
N MET A 221 9.63 16.91 -2.42
CA MET A 221 10.43 15.79 -1.88
C MET A 221 11.87 16.21 -1.62
N LYS A 222 12.39 17.22 -2.33
CA LYS A 222 13.74 17.75 -2.15
C LYS A 222 13.84 18.80 -1.05
N SER A 223 12.74 19.47 -0.71
CA SER A 223 12.70 20.55 0.27
C SER A 223 11.66 20.31 1.37
N LEU A 224 11.75 19.15 2.04
CA LEU A 224 10.86 18.84 3.15
C LEU A 224 11.15 19.74 4.37
N PRO A 225 10.12 20.31 5.03
CA PRO A 225 10.27 21.04 6.27
C PRO A 225 10.93 20.19 7.37
N LYS A 226 11.64 20.83 8.30
CA LYS A 226 12.30 20.13 9.42
C LYS A 226 11.28 19.31 10.22
N GLY A 227 11.58 18.03 10.41
CA GLY A 227 10.73 17.11 11.16
C GLY A 227 9.60 16.46 10.36
N VAL A 228 9.45 16.77 9.07
CA VAL A 228 8.54 16.06 8.17
C VAL A 228 9.32 15.01 7.39
N ARG A 229 8.75 13.81 7.28
CA ARG A 229 9.29 12.71 6.46
C ARG A 229 8.21 12.22 5.51
N VAL A 230 8.63 11.74 4.35
CA VAL A 230 7.75 11.07 3.40
C VAL A 230 8.28 9.65 3.22
N GLY A 231 7.50 8.68 3.72
CA GLY A 231 7.72 7.25 3.52
C GLY A 231 6.90 6.75 2.34
N GLN A 232 7.39 5.70 1.68
CA GLN A 232 6.58 4.90 0.78
C GLN A 232 5.82 3.88 1.62
N SER A 233 4.64 3.46 1.20
CA SER A 233 3.89 2.39 1.87
C SER A 233 3.12 1.55 0.85
N GLY A 234 2.66 0.37 1.29
CA GLY A 234 2.03 -0.62 0.42
C GLY A 234 3.02 -1.21 -0.58
N ASP A 235 2.58 -1.40 -1.82
CA ASP A 235 3.34 -2.09 -2.86
C ASP A 235 4.72 -1.47 -3.13
N ALA A 236 4.83 -0.14 -3.05
CA ALA A 236 6.09 0.56 -3.28
C ALA A 236 7.14 0.25 -2.20
N GLU A 237 6.70 0.13 -0.94
CA GLU A 237 7.58 -0.26 0.18
C GLU A 237 7.97 -1.72 0.07
N SER A 238 7.00 -2.61 -0.19
CA SER A 238 7.26 -4.03 -0.41
C SER A 238 8.21 -4.27 -1.58
N LEU A 239 8.06 -3.55 -2.70
CA LEU A 239 8.95 -3.68 -3.85
C LEU A 239 10.39 -3.27 -3.50
N ASN A 240 10.59 -2.19 -2.74
CA ASN A 240 11.91 -1.76 -2.31
C ASN A 240 12.53 -2.76 -1.33
N GLU A 241 11.79 -3.19 -0.31
CA GLU A 241 12.27 -4.16 0.69
C GLU A 241 12.64 -5.49 0.01
N LEU A 242 11.79 -5.98 -0.89
CA LEU A 242 12.07 -7.18 -1.67
C LEU A 242 13.29 -6.99 -2.57
N SER A 243 13.43 -5.84 -3.24
CA SER A 243 14.58 -5.60 -4.12
C SER A 243 15.92 -5.63 -3.37
N ASP A 244 15.97 -5.05 -2.18
CA ASP A 244 17.18 -5.04 -1.34
C ASP A 244 17.46 -6.44 -0.75
N GLY A 245 16.39 -7.11 -0.30
CA GLY A 245 16.45 -8.50 0.15
C GLY A 245 16.94 -9.46 -0.93
N PHE A 246 16.45 -9.31 -2.17
CA PHE A 246 16.88 -10.11 -3.32
C PHE A 246 18.30 -9.79 -3.74
N ALA A 247 18.72 -8.53 -3.76
CA ALA A 247 20.11 -8.16 -4.04
C ALA A 247 21.08 -8.80 -3.02
N THR A 248 20.71 -8.78 -1.74
CA THR A 248 21.45 -9.45 -0.67
C THR A 248 21.45 -10.97 -0.83
N ALA A 249 20.30 -11.57 -1.15
CA ALA A 249 20.19 -13.01 -1.36
C ALA A 249 20.98 -13.50 -2.58
N ILE A 250 20.94 -12.75 -3.70
CA ILE A 250 21.71 -13.05 -4.92
C ILE A 250 23.21 -12.99 -4.62
N SER A 251 23.68 -11.95 -3.93
CA SER A 251 25.10 -11.81 -3.59
C SER A 251 25.58 -12.89 -2.62
N ALA A 252 24.79 -13.22 -1.59
CA ALA A 252 25.10 -14.30 -0.67
C ALA A 252 25.07 -15.68 -1.35
N GLY A 253 24.08 -15.92 -2.21
CA GLY A 253 23.97 -17.14 -3.01
C GLY A 253 25.15 -17.30 -3.98
N LEU A 254 25.58 -16.21 -4.61
CA LEU A 254 26.76 -16.17 -5.48
C LEU A 254 28.04 -16.52 -4.70
N MET A 255 28.21 -15.96 -3.50
CA MET A 255 29.33 -16.32 -2.62
C MET A 255 29.30 -17.79 -2.20
N MET A 256 28.12 -18.34 -1.90
CA MET A 256 27.96 -19.76 -1.55
C MET A 256 28.30 -20.68 -2.72
N VAL A 257 27.78 -20.38 -3.91
CA VAL A 257 28.11 -21.11 -5.15
C VAL A 257 29.61 -21.04 -5.41
N TYR A 258 30.21 -19.86 -5.30
CA TYR A 258 31.66 -19.70 -5.43
C TYR A 258 32.43 -20.58 -4.45
N ALA A 259 32.07 -20.59 -3.16
CA ALA A 259 32.74 -21.41 -2.15
C ALA A 259 32.63 -22.91 -2.46
N VAL A 260 31.45 -23.38 -2.87
CA VAL A 260 31.25 -24.78 -3.28
C VAL A 260 32.09 -25.13 -4.50
N LEU A 261 32.18 -24.23 -5.49
CA LEU A 261 33.01 -24.44 -6.68
C LEU A 261 34.50 -24.46 -6.35
N VAL A 262 34.97 -23.60 -5.45
CA VAL A 262 36.36 -23.63 -4.97
C VAL A 262 36.67 -24.96 -4.29
N LEU A 263 35.76 -25.48 -3.46
CA LEU A 263 35.92 -26.80 -2.83
C LEU A 263 35.87 -27.94 -3.83
N LEU A 264 35.02 -27.84 -4.86
CA LEU A 264 34.87 -28.86 -5.89
C LEU A 264 36.12 -28.96 -6.79
N PHE A 265 36.63 -27.82 -7.24
CA PHE A 265 37.71 -27.75 -8.22
C PHE A 265 39.11 -27.59 -7.60
N GLY A 266 39.20 -27.26 -6.31
CA GLY A 266 40.47 -27.05 -5.61
C GLY A 266 41.27 -25.82 -6.08
N THR A 267 40.66 -24.94 -6.90
CA THR A 267 41.31 -23.73 -7.42
C THR A 267 40.39 -22.51 -7.33
N PHE A 268 40.97 -21.30 -7.21
CA PHE A 268 40.21 -20.05 -7.11
C PHE A 268 39.85 -19.43 -8.47
N LEU A 269 40.59 -19.75 -9.53
CA LEU A 269 40.39 -19.14 -10.85
C LEU A 269 39.30 -19.84 -11.69
N GLN A 270 39.18 -21.17 -11.59
CA GLN A 270 38.17 -21.92 -12.37
C GLN A 270 36.73 -21.57 -11.97
N PRO A 271 36.39 -21.34 -10.69
CA PRO A 271 35.06 -20.84 -10.31
C PRO A 271 34.73 -19.47 -10.92
N ILE A 272 35.71 -18.55 -11.00
CA ILE A 272 35.49 -17.22 -11.56
C ILE A 272 35.12 -17.29 -13.04
N THR A 273 35.75 -18.17 -13.82
CA THR A 273 35.43 -18.33 -15.24
C THR A 273 34.03 -18.89 -15.46
N ILE A 274 33.54 -19.77 -14.58
CA ILE A 274 32.16 -20.26 -14.58
C ILE A 274 31.18 -19.11 -14.28
N LEU A 275 31.46 -18.33 -13.23
CA LEU A 275 30.59 -17.23 -12.79
C LEU A 275 30.56 -16.06 -13.81
N PHE A 276 31.55 -15.95 -14.69
CA PHE A 276 31.55 -14.96 -15.77
C PHE A 276 30.40 -15.18 -16.79
N SER A 277 29.75 -16.35 -16.79
CA SER A 277 28.55 -16.60 -17.57
C SER A 277 27.29 -15.92 -17.00
N LEU A 278 27.28 -15.54 -15.72
CA LEU A 278 26.12 -14.98 -15.03
C LEU A 278 25.72 -13.58 -15.50
N PRO A 279 26.65 -12.61 -15.69
CA PRO A 279 26.29 -11.30 -16.22
C PRO A 279 25.61 -11.39 -17.60
N LEU A 280 26.05 -12.32 -18.45
CA LEU A 280 25.44 -12.57 -19.76
C LEU A 280 24.00 -13.08 -19.62
N SER A 281 23.76 -13.96 -18.65
CA SER A 281 22.44 -14.50 -18.32
C SER A 281 21.47 -13.41 -17.87
N ILE A 282 21.90 -12.58 -16.92
CA ILE A 282 21.11 -11.45 -16.40
C ILE A 282 20.84 -10.43 -17.53
N GLY A 283 21.85 -10.12 -18.34
CA GLY A 283 21.71 -9.24 -19.50
C GLY A 283 20.67 -9.75 -20.51
N GLY A 284 20.65 -11.06 -20.77
CA GLY A 284 19.64 -11.69 -21.63
C GLY A 284 18.22 -11.59 -21.05
N ALA A 285 18.06 -11.79 -19.74
CA ALA A 285 16.76 -11.66 -19.08
C ALA A 285 16.24 -10.21 -19.12
N ILE A 286 17.09 -9.24 -18.80
CA ILE A 286 16.74 -7.81 -18.86
C ILE A 286 16.37 -7.41 -20.30
N LEU A 287 17.14 -7.87 -21.29
CA LEU A 287 16.87 -7.59 -22.70
C LEU A 287 15.53 -8.18 -23.16
N ALA A 288 15.19 -9.40 -22.72
CA ALA A 288 13.89 -9.99 -22.99
C ALA A 288 12.76 -9.16 -22.36
N LEU A 289 12.87 -8.79 -21.09
CA LEU A 289 11.87 -7.94 -20.41
C LEU A 289 11.71 -6.60 -21.12
N PHE A 290 12.81 -5.99 -21.56
CA PHE A 290 12.79 -4.74 -22.30
C PHE A 290 12.05 -4.86 -23.64
N ILE A 291 12.28 -5.95 -24.40
CA ILE A 291 11.58 -6.19 -25.67
C ILE A 291 10.07 -6.39 -25.46
N PHE A 292 9.67 -7.09 -24.40
CA PHE A 292 8.26 -7.35 -24.09
C PHE A 292 7.59 -6.24 -23.27
N GLY A 293 8.31 -5.17 -22.91
CA GLY A 293 7.79 -4.08 -22.08
C GLY A 293 7.34 -4.53 -20.69
N MET A 294 7.94 -5.60 -20.16
CA MET A 294 7.60 -6.17 -18.86
C MET A 294 8.39 -5.51 -17.73
N GLN A 295 7.76 -5.42 -16.57
CA GLN A 295 8.31 -4.76 -15.39
C GLN A 295 9.09 -5.75 -14.51
N LEU A 296 10.04 -5.25 -13.73
CA LEU A 296 10.71 -6.02 -12.70
C LEU A 296 9.77 -6.20 -11.50
N THR A 297 9.16 -7.38 -11.42
CA THR A 297 8.27 -7.78 -10.33
C THR A 297 8.90 -8.89 -9.48
N THR A 298 8.30 -9.21 -8.35
CA THR A 298 8.75 -10.31 -7.47
C THR A 298 8.90 -11.65 -8.21
N PRO A 299 7.97 -12.10 -9.07
CA PRO A 299 8.16 -13.28 -9.90
C PRO A 299 9.37 -13.21 -10.84
N VAL A 300 9.69 -12.03 -11.38
CA VAL A 300 10.83 -11.83 -12.26
C VAL A 300 12.15 -12.01 -11.50
N TRP A 301 12.25 -11.52 -10.26
CA TRP A 301 13.41 -11.77 -9.39
C TRP A 301 13.64 -13.27 -9.15
N ILE A 302 12.57 -14.02 -8.87
CA ILE A 302 12.62 -15.48 -8.72
C ILE A 302 13.07 -16.13 -10.04
N GLY A 303 12.56 -15.66 -11.18
CA GLY A 303 12.98 -16.10 -12.50
C GLY A 303 14.47 -15.91 -12.76
N ILE A 304 15.01 -14.72 -12.44
CA ILE A 304 16.44 -14.41 -12.58
C ILE A 304 17.28 -15.34 -11.70
N LEU A 305 16.88 -15.55 -10.44
CA LEU A 305 17.55 -16.49 -9.54
C LEU A 305 17.60 -17.92 -10.08
N MET A 306 16.48 -18.44 -10.59
CA MET A 306 16.43 -19.77 -11.20
C MET A 306 17.33 -19.85 -12.44
N LEU A 307 17.24 -18.84 -13.31
CA LEU A 307 18.02 -18.72 -14.54
C LEU A 307 19.53 -18.69 -14.25
N MET A 308 19.98 -17.99 -13.19
CA MET A 308 21.36 -18.04 -12.73
C MET A 308 21.81 -19.47 -12.37
N GLY A 309 20.99 -20.23 -11.64
CA GLY A 309 21.30 -21.61 -11.29
C GLY A 309 21.40 -22.54 -12.51
N ILE A 310 20.50 -22.37 -13.48
CA ILE A 310 20.47 -23.17 -14.71
C ILE A 310 21.72 -22.89 -15.56
N VAL A 311 22.06 -21.62 -15.75
CA VAL A 311 23.26 -21.23 -16.52
C VAL A 311 24.53 -21.69 -15.81
N THR A 312 24.59 -21.54 -14.48
CA THR A 312 25.74 -22.03 -13.69
C THR A 312 25.90 -23.54 -13.85
N LYS A 313 24.82 -24.33 -13.76
CA LYS A 313 24.88 -25.79 -13.96
C LYS A 313 25.45 -26.15 -15.33
N ASN A 314 25.02 -25.46 -16.39
CA ASN A 314 25.52 -25.72 -17.74
C ASN A 314 27.00 -25.34 -17.88
N ALA A 315 27.42 -24.22 -17.28
CA ALA A 315 28.80 -23.77 -17.26
C ALA A 315 29.71 -24.71 -16.46
N ILE A 316 29.28 -25.18 -15.28
CA ILE A 316 30.00 -26.19 -14.47
C ILE A 316 30.28 -27.42 -15.32
N MET A 317 29.25 -27.99 -15.95
CA MET A 317 29.42 -29.22 -16.73
C MET A 317 30.35 -29.06 -17.93
N LEU A 318 30.40 -27.89 -18.57
CA LEU A 318 31.32 -27.63 -19.68
C LEU A 318 32.77 -27.55 -19.19
N VAL A 319 32.99 -26.78 -18.12
CA VAL A 319 34.33 -26.55 -17.55
C VAL A 319 34.88 -27.84 -16.93
N ASP A 320 34.04 -28.62 -16.25
CA ASP A 320 34.40 -29.91 -15.65
C ASP A 320 34.90 -30.92 -16.71
N PHE A 321 34.17 -31.08 -17.81
CA PHE A 321 34.60 -31.93 -18.94
C PHE A 321 35.92 -31.46 -19.59
N ALA A 322 36.13 -30.14 -19.67
CA ALA A 322 37.37 -29.59 -20.21
C ALA A 322 38.55 -29.86 -19.26
N ILE A 323 38.36 -29.70 -17.95
CA ILE A 323 39.38 -29.99 -16.93
C ILE A 323 39.73 -31.48 -16.93
N GLU A 324 38.74 -32.36 -16.97
CA GLU A 324 38.96 -33.81 -17.02
C GLU A 324 39.77 -34.22 -18.25
N SER A 325 39.47 -33.63 -19.42
CA SER A 325 40.21 -33.90 -20.66
C SER A 325 41.65 -33.39 -20.61
N ILE A 326 41.89 -32.26 -19.93
CA ILE A 326 43.24 -31.74 -19.67
C ILE A 326 44.01 -32.69 -18.74
N HIS A 327 43.38 -33.21 -17.68
CA HIS A 327 44.01 -34.20 -16.79
C HIS A 327 44.32 -35.52 -17.49
N ALA A 328 43.53 -35.90 -18.50
CA ALA A 328 43.80 -37.05 -19.37
C ALA A 328 44.97 -36.82 -20.37
N GLY A 329 45.64 -35.66 -20.32
CA GLY A 329 46.83 -35.34 -21.12
C GLY A 329 46.55 -34.60 -22.43
N MET A 330 45.32 -34.16 -22.67
CA MET A 330 44.96 -33.39 -23.87
C MET A 330 45.45 -31.94 -23.77
N LYS A 331 45.86 -31.33 -24.90
CA LYS A 331 46.17 -29.90 -24.96
C LYS A 331 44.92 -29.08 -24.64
N ARG A 332 45.10 -27.94 -23.98
CA ARG A 332 44.00 -27.07 -23.50
C ARG A 332 43.01 -26.67 -24.60
N GLU A 333 43.51 -26.31 -25.78
CA GLU A 333 42.65 -25.88 -26.90
C GLU A 333 41.77 -27.05 -27.39
N ASP A 334 42.39 -28.20 -27.62
CA ASP A 334 41.71 -29.43 -28.04
C ASP A 334 40.69 -29.88 -26.99
N ALA A 335 41.02 -29.77 -25.70
CA ALA A 335 40.13 -30.13 -24.59
C ALA A 335 38.88 -29.24 -24.49
N ILE A 336 39.00 -27.94 -24.76
CA ILE A 336 37.86 -27.02 -24.77
C ILE A 336 36.93 -27.34 -25.95
N ILE A 337 37.50 -27.63 -27.13
CA ILE A 337 36.73 -28.00 -28.32
C ILE A 337 35.99 -29.33 -28.10
N ASP A 338 36.69 -30.34 -27.58
CA ASP A 338 36.11 -31.65 -27.29
C ASP A 338 34.99 -31.57 -26.24
N ALA A 339 35.22 -30.84 -25.15
CA ALA A 339 34.19 -30.57 -24.15
C ALA A 339 32.99 -29.84 -24.76
N GLY A 340 33.22 -28.83 -25.60
CA GLY A 340 32.18 -28.12 -26.33
C GLY A 340 31.34 -29.05 -27.20
N MET A 341 31.97 -29.91 -28.00
CA MET A 341 31.28 -30.86 -28.87
C MET A 341 30.45 -31.87 -28.09
N LYS A 342 31.00 -32.43 -26.99
CA LYS A 342 30.30 -33.40 -26.14
C LYS A 342 29.10 -32.78 -25.41
N ARG A 343 29.21 -31.50 -25.04
CA ARG A 343 28.19 -30.80 -24.23
C ARG A 343 27.18 -30.01 -25.06
N ALA A 344 27.49 -29.66 -26.31
CA ALA A 344 26.60 -28.87 -27.16
C ALA A 344 25.21 -29.50 -27.32
N ARG A 345 25.13 -30.79 -27.65
CA ARG A 345 23.84 -31.48 -27.84
C ARG A 345 23.02 -31.59 -26.54
N PRO A 346 23.58 -32.03 -25.40
CA PRO A 346 22.84 -32.04 -24.14
C PRO A 346 22.40 -30.65 -23.64
N ILE A 347 23.26 -29.64 -23.75
CA ILE A 347 22.95 -28.28 -23.28
C ILE A 347 21.87 -27.64 -24.15
N THR A 348 21.95 -27.75 -25.47
CA THR A 348 20.90 -27.24 -26.37
C THR A 348 19.56 -27.92 -26.14
N MET A 349 19.56 -29.25 -25.90
CA MET A 349 18.35 -29.98 -25.57
C MET A 349 17.67 -29.45 -24.31
N THR A 350 18.41 -29.21 -23.22
CA THR A 350 17.83 -28.71 -21.97
C THR A 350 17.36 -27.26 -22.10
N THR A 351 18.12 -26.40 -22.79
CA THR A 351 17.71 -25.01 -23.03
C THR A 351 16.44 -24.93 -23.87
N ILE A 352 16.33 -25.72 -24.95
CA ILE A 352 15.13 -25.73 -25.80
C ILE A 352 13.93 -26.32 -25.04
N ALA A 353 14.12 -27.40 -24.29
CA ALA A 353 13.04 -28.00 -23.51
C ALA A 353 12.51 -27.04 -22.43
N MET A 354 13.40 -26.33 -21.74
CA MET A 354 13.01 -25.35 -20.74
C MET A 354 12.33 -24.13 -21.36
N ALA A 355 12.90 -23.59 -22.43
CA ALA A 355 12.29 -22.49 -23.17
C ALA A 355 10.89 -22.89 -23.67
N GLY A 356 10.75 -24.05 -24.32
CA GLY A 356 9.47 -24.56 -24.80
C GLY A 356 8.47 -24.86 -23.69
N GLY A 357 8.92 -25.35 -22.53
CA GLY A 357 8.06 -25.62 -21.37
C GLY A 357 7.58 -24.35 -20.66
N MET A 358 8.41 -23.30 -20.62
CA MET A 358 8.06 -22.02 -19.99
C MET A 358 7.35 -21.05 -20.94
N LEU A 359 7.48 -21.23 -22.26
CA LEU A 359 6.88 -20.34 -23.27
C LEU A 359 5.35 -20.21 -23.16
N PRO A 360 4.57 -21.28 -22.89
CA PRO A 360 3.13 -21.13 -22.64
C PRO A 360 2.82 -20.25 -21.43
N SER A 361 3.59 -20.38 -20.35
CA SER A 361 3.43 -19.54 -19.15
C SER A 361 3.81 -18.09 -19.43
N ALA A 362 4.88 -17.87 -20.20
CA ALA A 362 5.31 -16.53 -20.59
C ALA A 362 4.34 -15.82 -21.55
N LEU A 363 3.56 -16.58 -22.33
CA LEU A 363 2.54 -16.04 -23.24
C LEU A 363 1.13 -16.04 -22.65
N ALA A 364 0.94 -16.63 -21.47
CA ALA A 364 -0.32 -16.59 -20.74
C ALA A 364 -0.48 -15.18 -20.15
N PHE A 365 -0.98 -14.27 -20.97
CA PHE A 365 -1.43 -12.94 -20.60
C PHE A 365 -2.94 -12.89 -20.43
#